data_AF-A0AAP8MDX5-F1
#
_entry.id   AF-A0AAP8MDX5-F1
#
_cell.length_a   1.000
_cell.length_b   1.000
_cell.length_c   1.000
_cell.angle_alpha   90.00
_cell.angle_beta   90.00
_cell.angle_gamma   90.00
#
_symmetry.space_group_name_H-M   'P 1'
#
loop_
_entity.id
_entity.type
_entity.pdbx_description
1 polymer ?
#
loop_
_entity_poly.entity_id
_entity_poly.type
_entity_poly.pdbx_seq_one_letter_code
_entity_poly.pdbx_strand_id
1 'polypeptide(L)'
;MSACKVVVVALDHGAVASGDLTFFCLPGERCEIDFPDFTTDMRLQVIAEPGYMFERWSDAHSHLCSGFTDPVCRLNTNNLDPQNPDHVAMLDSEHVFYVGAVMEVDPDGPDPSIILFDGQVFD
;
A
#
# COMPACT_ATOMS: atom_id res chain seq x y z
N MET A 1 -22.69 8.16 3.56
CA MET A 1 -21.47 8.58 4.26
C MET A 1 -20.47 8.84 3.15
N SER A 2 -20.08 10.09 2.97
CA SER A 2 -19.13 10.52 1.94
C SER A 2 -17.76 10.57 2.60
N ALA A 3 -16.81 9.79 2.10
CA ALA A 3 -15.43 9.77 2.57
C ALA A 3 -14.51 9.48 1.39
N CYS A 4 -13.39 10.20 1.30
CA CYS A 4 -12.35 9.92 0.34
C CYS A 4 -11.83 8.50 0.57
N LYS A 5 -11.71 7.73 -0.51
CA LYS A 5 -11.36 6.32 -0.45
C LYS A 5 -9.99 6.09 -1.05
N VAL A 6 -9.14 5.38 -0.31
CA VAL A 6 -7.87 4.89 -0.85
C VAL A 6 -7.97 3.38 -0.97
N VAL A 7 -7.81 2.89 -2.19
CA VAL A 7 -7.70 1.47 -2.49
C VAL A 7 -6.22 1.12 -2.51
N VAL A 8 -5.80 0.37 -1.51
CA VAL A 8 -4.47 -0.23 -1.47
C VAL A 8 -4.52 -1.50 -2.30
N VAL A 9 -3.72 -1.52 -3.36
CA VAL A 9 -3.52 -2.68 -4.23
C VAL A 9 -2.16 -3.28 -3.87
N ALA A 10 -2.17 -4.33 -3.06
CA ALA A 10 -0.98 -5.12 -2.82
C ALA A 10 -0.70 -5.94 -4.09
N LEU A 11 0.30 -5.52 -4.89
CA LEU A 11 0.72 -6.30 -6.05
C LEU A 11 1.39 -7.60 -5.59
N ASP A 12 1.51 -8.56 -6.51
CA ASP A 12 2.04 -9.89 -6.19
C ASP A 12 3.39 -9.80 -5.47
N HIS A 13 3.60 -10.73 -4.54
CA HIS A 13 4.82 -10.87 -3.72
C HIS A 13 5.10 -9.74 -2.72
N GLY A 14 4.12 -8.87 -2.48
CA GLY A 14 4.23 -7.76 -1.55
C GLY A 14 2.97 -7.53 -0.73
N ALA A 15 3.08 -7.61 0.59
CA ALA A 15 2.02 -7.15 1.49
C ALA A 15 2.19 -5.66 1.80
N VAL A 16 1.09 -4.98 2.10
CA VAL A 16 1.10 -3.58 2.55
C VAL A 16 0.42 -3.51 3.91
N ALA A 17 1.13 -3.00 4.92
CA ALA A 17 0.62 -2.85 6.27
C ALA A 17 0.66 -1.39 6.71
N SER A 18 -0.21 -0.99 7.65
CA SER A 18 -0.01 0.28 8.34
C SER A 18 1.14 0.16 9.35
N GLY A 19 1.84 1.26 9.63
CA GLY A 19 2.97 1.28 10.57
C GLY A 19 2.58 0.95 12.02
N ASP A 20 1.31 1.04 12.37
CA ASP A 20 0.72 0.61 13.65
C ASP A 20 0.08 -0.79 13.60
N LEU A 21 0.14 -1.46 12.45
CA LEU A 21 -0.39 -2.81 12.18
C LEU A 21 -1.90 -2.96 12.37
N THR A 22 -2.66 -1.86 12.36
CA THR A 22 -4.13 -1.90 12.40
C THR A 22 -4.75 -2.24 11.05
N PHE A 23 -3.98 -2.07 9.96
CA PHE A 23 -4.34 -2.43 8.60
C PHE A 23 -3.27 -3.36 8.01
N PHE A 24 -3.72 -4.40 7.31
CA PHE A 24 -2.86 -5.36 6.62
C PHE A 24 -3.53 -5.84 5.34
N CYS A 25 -2.86 -5.67 4.21
CA CYS A 25 -3.32 -6.11 2.89
C CYS A 25 -2.38 -7.18 2.34
N LEU A 26 -2.91 -8.38 2.10
CA LEU A 26 -2.10 -9.51 1.66
C LEU A 26 -1.67 -9.37 0.19
N PRO A 27 -0.60 -10.05 -0.23
CA PRO A 27 -0.16 -10.06 -1.62
C PRO A 27 -1.29 -10.48 -2.56
N GLY A 28 -1.46 -9.74 -3.66
CA GLY A 28 -2.52 -9.96 -4.65
C GLY A 28 -3.91 -9.47 -4.23
N GLU A 29 -4.08 -8.96 -3.01
CA GLU A 29 -5.36 -8.42 -2.53
C GLU A 29 -5.56 -6.95 -2.90
N ARG A 30 -6.85 -6.57 -2.88
CA ARG A 30 -7.29 -5.19 -2.94
C ARG A 30 -8.00 -4.86 -1.64
N CYS A 31 -7.41 -3.95 -0.90
CA CYS A 31 -7.91 -3.53 0.41
C CYS A 31 -8.32 -2.07 0.34
N GLU A 32 -9.35 -1.71 1.08
CA GLU A 32 -9.95 -0.38 1.04
C GLU A 32 -9.77 0.31 2.38
N ILE A 33 -9.36 1.57 2.34
CA ILE A 33 -9.19 2.43 3.52
C ILE A 33 -10.02 3.69 3.28
N ASP A 34 -10.91 3.99 4.21
CA ASP A 34 -11.68 5.22 4.21
C ASP A 34 -10.94 6.28 5.02
N PHE A 35 -10.89 7.51 4.48
CA PHE A 35 -10.33 8.68 5.16
C PHE A 35 -11.49 9.57 5.63
N PRO A 36 -11.93 9.42 6.90
CA PRO A 36 -13.16 10.06 7.36
C PRO A 36 -12.99 11.55 7.66
N ASP A 37 -11.76 12.06 7.82
CA ASP A 37 -11.51 13.44 8.21
C ASP A 37 -10.13 13.98 7.79
N PHE A 38 -9.95 15.28 8.03
CA PHE A 38 -8.75 16.07 7.74
C PHE A 38 -7.54 15.74 8.64
N THR A 39 -7.68 14.87 9.65
CA THR A 39 -6.64 14.59 10.65
C THR A 39 -5.90 13.28 10.42
N THR A 40 -6.20 12.59 9.33
CA THR A 40 -5.56 11.31 9.02
C THR A 40 -4.07 11.50 8.71
N ASP A 41 -3.22 10.78 9.46
CA ASP A 41 -1.79 10.61 9.19
C ASP A 41 -1.47 9.12 9.32
N MET A 42 -1.39 8.45 8.17
CA MET A 42 -1.15 7.02 8.08
C MET A 42 0.16 6.76 7.35
N ARG A 43 0.90 5.77 7.84
CA ARG A 43 2.10 5.28 7.16
C ARG A 43 1.81 3.89 6.66
N LEU A 44 1.85 3.71 5.35
CA LEU A 44 1.83 2.39 4.72
C LEU A 44 3.27 1.92 4.54
N GLN A 45 3.54 0.69 4.91
CA GLN A 45 4.81 0.04 4.77
C GLN A 45 4.66 -1.23 3.93
N VAL A 46 5.62 -1.42 3.04
CA VAL A 46 5.73 -2.64 2.24
C VAL A 46 6.44 -3.73 3.03
N ILE A 47 5.91 -4.95 2.95
CA ILE A 47 6.54 -6.17 3.43
C ILE A 47 6.68 -7.10 2.24
N ALA A 48 7.91 -7.25 1.73
CA ALA A 48 8.20 -8.15 0.63
C ALA A 48 8.15 -9.62 1.10
N GLU A 49 7.65 -10.50 0.23
CA GLU A 49 7.80 -11.93 0.42
C GLU A 49 9.28 -12.35 0.32
N PRO A 50 9.68 -13.44 0.99
CA PRO A 50 11.01 -14.01 0.81
C PRO A 50 11.37 -14.25 -0.66
N GLY A 51 12.57 -13.82 -1.07
CA GLY A 51 13.04 -13.90 -2.46
C GLY A 51 12.64 -12.72 -3.34
N TYR A 52 11.94 -11.73 -2.76
CA TYR A 52 11.58 -10.47 -3.42
C TYR A 52 12.07 -9.28 -2.61
N MET A 53 12.27 -8.16 -3.31
CA MET A 53 12.57 -6.86 -2.71
C MET A 53 11.65 -5.79 -3.28
N PHE A 54 11.37 -4.78 -2.46
CA PHE A 54 10.66 -3.60 -2.90
C PHE A 54 11.55 -2.76 -3.82
N GLU A 55 11.10 -2.52 -5.05
CA GLU A 55 11.78 -1.64 -6.00
C GLU A 55 11.30 -0.19 -5.79
N ARG A 56 9.99 0.01 -5.90
CA ARG A 56 9.35 1.33 -5.88
C ARG A 56 7.83 1.24 -5.74
N TRP A 57 7.20 2.36 -5.41
CA TRP A 57 5.75 2.49 -5.56
C TRP A 57 5.38 2.71 -7.04
N SER A 58 4.28 2.10 -7.46
CA SER A 58 3.75 2.12 -8.81
C SER A 58 3.44 3.55 -9.26
N ASP A 59 3.84 3.85 -10.48
CA ASP A 59 3.71 5.15 -11.14
C ASP A 59 2.46 5.28 -12.01
N ALA A 60 1.52 4.33 -11.87
CA ALA A 60 0.26 4.36 -12.60
C ALA A 60 -0.59 5.59 -12.24
N HIS A 61 -1.49 5.95 -13.15
CA HIS A 61 -2.37 7.10 -12.96
C HIS A 61 -3.21 6.96 -11.67
N SER A 62 -3.35 8.05 -10.92
CA SER A 62 -4.04 8.09 -9.62
C SER A 62 -3.42 7.25 -8.50
N HIS A 63 -2.18 6.78 -8.67
CA HIS A 63 -1.42 6.18 -7.57
C HIS A 63 -0.75 7.23 -6.69
N LEU A 64 -0.89 7.08 -5.37
CA LEU A 64 -0.18 7.84 -4.36
C LEU A 64 1.22 7.25 -4.16
N CYS A 65 2.14 8.08 -3.67
CA CYS A 65 3.56 7.75 -3.50
C CYS A 65 4.27 7.31 -4.80
N SER A 66 3.63 7.57 -5.95
CA SER A 66 4.09 7.21 -7.29
C SER A 66 5.58 7.50 -7.51
N GLY A 67 6.33 6.45 -7.86
CA GLY A 67 7.76 6.52 -8.17
C GLY A 67 8.70 6.63 -6.96
N PHE A 68 8.20 6.66 -5.72
CA PHE A 68 9.06 6.70 -4.54
C PHE A 68 9.70 5.33 -4.29
N THR A 69 10.98 5.34 -3.92
CA THR A 69 11.78 4.14 -3.57
C THR A 69 11.90 3.92 -2.06
N ASP A 70 11.30 4.80 -1.25
CA ASP A 70 11.17 4.56 0.19
C ASP A 70 10.04 3.54 0.41
N PRO A 71 10.27 2.41 1.11
CA PRO A 71 9.25 1.41 1.39
C PRO A 71 8.14 1.91 2.33
N VAL A 72 8.27 3.12 2.87
CA VAL A 72 7.25 3.81 3.67
C VAL A 72 6.57 4.89 2.84
N CYS A 73 5.29 4.68 2.53
CA CYS A 73 4.41 5.67 1.92
C CYS A 73 3.58 6.37 3.00
N ARG A 74 3.82 7.66 3.24
CA ARG A 74 3.04 8.45 4.20
C ARG A 74 1.84 9.10 3.50
N LEU A 75 0.65 8.71 3.90
CA LEU A 75 -0.61 9.31 3.50
C LEU A 75 -1.05 10.29 4.58
N ASN A 76 -1.16 11.58 4.25
CA ASN A 76 -1.68 12.56 5.18
C ASN A 76 -2.75 13.44 4.54
N THR A 77 -3.75 13.78 5.34
CA THR A 77 -4.77 14.78 5.02
C THR A 77 -4.53 16.07 5.80
N ASN A 78 -3.52 16.13 6.67
CA ASN A 78 -3.23 17.29 7.52
C ASN A 78 -2.89 18.58 6.74
N ASN A 79 -2.52 18.46 5.46
CA ASN A 79 -2.28 19.60 4.57
C ASN A 79 -3.55 20.09 3.87
N LEU A 80 -4.67 19.38 4.04
CA LEU A 80 -5.97 19.79 3.54
C LEU A 80 -6.56 20.81 4.52
N ASP A 81 -6.76 22.03 4.04
CA ASP A 81 -7.49 23.09 4.74
C ASP A 81 -9.01 22.81 4.77
N PRO A 82 -9.64 22.65 5.94
CA PRO A 82 -11.09 22.44 6.06
C PRO A 82 -11.92 23.67 5.70
N GLN A 83 -11.32 24.85 5.54
CA GLN A 83 -11.99 26.06 5.05
C GLN A 83 -11.93 26.17 3.52
N ASN A 84 -11.13 25.34 2.85
CA ASN A 84 -11.06 25.33 1.41
C ASN A 84 -12.16 24.40 0.84
N PRO A 85 -13.13 24.93 0.08
CA PRO A 85 -14.23 24.15 -0.47
C PRO A 85 -13.76 23.03 -1.41
N ASP A 86 -12.62 23.18 -2.09
CA ASP A 86 -12.08 22.12 -2.96
C ASP A 86 -11.54 20.93 -2.16
N HIS A 87 -10.96 21.18 -0.98
CA HIS A 87 -10.49 20.11 -0.09
C HIS A 87 -11.65 19.39 0.60
N VAL A 88 -12.68 20.14 1.01
CA VAL A 88 -13.93 19.57 1.53
C VAL A 88 -14.60 18.72 0.45
N ALA A 89 -14.71 19.23 -0.78
CA ALA A 89 -15.27 18.47 -1.89
C ALA A 89 -14.47 17.20 -2.22
N MET A 90 -13.14 17.22 -2.06
CA MET A 90 -12.31 16.03 -2.22
C MET A 90 -12.59 14.98 -1.14
N LEU A 91 -12.68 15.38 0.13
CA LEU A 91 -13.02 14.45 1.21
C LEU A 91 -14.47 13.94 1.14
N ASP A 92 -15.39 14.77 0.67
CA ASP A 92 -16.78 14.38 0.44
C ASP A 92 -16.99 13.60 -0.86
N SER A 93 -15.95 13.41 -1.67
CA SER A 93 -16.03 12.67 -2.93
C SER A 93 -15.80 11.17 -2.73
N GLU A 94 -16.36 10.36 -3.64
CA GLU A 94 -15.99 8.95 -3.79
C GLU A 94 -14.73 8.79 -4.66
N HIS A 95 -13.84 9.78 -4.67
CA HIS A 95 -12.60 9.67 -5.44
C HIS A 95 -11.76 8.52 -4.86
N VAL A 96 -11.32 7.65 -5.75
CA VAL A 96 -10.51 6.48 -5.40
C VAL A 96 -9.07 6.77 -5.79
N PHE A 97 -8.20 6.84 -4.80
CA PHE A 97 -6.76 6.82 -5.01
C PHE A 97 -6.22 5.42 -4.84
N TYR A 98 -5.12 5.11 -5.53
CA TYR A 98 -4.50 3.79 -5.46
C TYR A 98 -3.15 3.85 -4.77
N VAL A 99 -2.75 2.77 -4.09
CA VAL A 99 -1.35 2.57 -3.67
C VAL A 99 -0.95 1.19 -4.16
N GLY A 100 0.15 1.09 -4.90
CA GLY A 100 0.65 -0.20 -5.39
C GLY A 100 2.15 -0.28 -5.26
N ALA A 101 2.67 -1.37 -4.70
CA ALA A 101 4.10 -1.56 -4.51
C ALA A 101 4.66 -2.51 -5.58
N VAL A 102 5.70 -2.09 -6.29
CA VAL A 102 6.38 -2.91 -7.30
C VAL A 102 7.47 -3.71 -6.61
N MET A 103 7.42 -5.02 -6.77
CA MET A 103 8.40 -5.96 -6.28
C MET A 103 9.27 -6.46 -7.43
N GLU A 104 10.54 -6.70 -7.13
CA GLU A 104 11.47 -7.39 -8.01
C GLU A 104 12.04 -8.61 -7.32
N VAL A 105 12.49 -9.59 -8.10
CA VAL A 105 13.22 -10.74 -7.57
C VAL A 105 14.50 -10.23 -6.91
N ASP A 106 14.72 -10.60 -5.65
CA ASP A 106 15.97 -10.31 -4.96
C ASP A 106 17.02 -11.32 -5.43
N PRO A 107 18.05 -10.91 -6.19
CA PRO A 107 19.07 -11.83 -6.71
C PRO A 107 19.95 -12.43 -5.61
N ASP A 108 20.02 -11.78 -4.44
CA ASP A 108 20.76 -12.22 -3.27
C ASP A 108 19.83 -12.83 -2.19
N GLY A 109 18.52 -12.83 -2.46
CA GLY A 109 17.49 -13.34 -1.57
C GLY A 109 17.40 -14.86 -1.56
N PRO A 110 16.69 -15.45 -0.58
CA PRO A 110 16.41 -16.88 -0.59
C PRO A 110 15.61 -17.23 -1.85
N ASP A 111 16.00 -18.28 -2.56
CA ASP A 111 15.32 -18.71 -3.78
C ASP A 111 13.82 -18.96 -3.48
N PRO A 112 12.89 -18.19 -4.10
CA PRO A 112 11.46 -18.28 -3.80
C PRO A 112 10.89 -19.67 -4.14
N SER A 113 11.55 -20.43 -5.01
CA SER A 113 11.15 -21.80 -5.34
C SER A 113 11.50 -22.82 -4.24
N ILE A 114 12.48 -22.55 -3.38
CA ILE A 114 12.91 -23.46 -2.29
C ILE A 114 11.96 -23.38 -1.09
N ILE A 115 11.30 -22.23 -0.89
CA ILE A 115 10.48 -21.95 0.31
C ILE A 115 9.13 -22.67 0.27
N LEU A 116 8.65 -23.05 -0.91
CA LEU A 116 7.43 -23.85 -1.09
C LEU A 116 7.58 -25.33 -0.69
N PHE A 117 8.80 -25.82 -0.49
CA PHE A 117 9.06 -27.25 -0.22
C PHE A 117 9.14 -27.63 1.26
N ASP A 118 9.09 -26.68 2.20
CA ASP A 118 9.27 -26.94 3.65
C ASP A 118 8.00 -27.49 4.34
N GLY A 119 7.23 -28.32 3.63
CA GLY A 119 6.00 -28.95 4.10
C GLY A 119 5.75 -30.38 3.62
N GLN A 120 6.60 -30.95 2.76
CA GLN A 120 6.48 -32.35 2.35
C GLN A 120 7.53 -33.21 3.05
N VAL A 121 7.12 -33.82 4.15
CA VAL A 121 7.73 -35.09 4.60
C VAL A 121 7.41 -36.11 3.50
N PHE A 122 8.42 -36.47 2.71
CA PHE A 122 8.35 -37.65 1.87
C PHE A 122 8.63 -38.86 2.77
N ASP A 123 7.63 -39.73 2.94
CA ASP A 123 7.77 -41.08 3.50
C ASP A 123 8.63 -41.96 2.56
#